data_AF-A0AB38DMR0-F1
#
_entry.id   AF-A0AB38DMR0-F1
#
_cell.length_a   1.000
_cell.length_b   1.000
_cell.length_c   1.000
_cell.angle_alpha   90.00
_cell.angle_beta   90.00
_cell.angle_gamma   90.00
#
_symmetry.space_group_name_H-M   'P 1'
#
loop_
_entity.id
_entity.type
_entity.pdbx_description
1 polymer ?
#
loop_
_entity_poly.entity_id
_entity_poly.type
_entity_poly.pdbx_seq_one_letter_code
_entity_poly.pdbx_strand_id
1 'polypeptide(L)' 'MPNPVPQNDTTRLVVYAAMFITVFAGTVALVASGKMDAANGLQWVISIAGLVGSGLPGLKLAQDIRGNGSDGSAE' A
#
# COMPACT_ATOMS: atom_id res chain seq x y z
N MET A 1 5.21 -20.67 11.02
CA MET A 1 4.54 -19.47 11.57
C MET A 1 3.42 -19.08 10.60
N PRO A 2 2.19 -18.76 11.06
CA PRO A 2 1.13 -18.26 10.18
C PRO A 2 1.59 -16.98 9.48
N ASN A 3 1.38 -16.86 8.16
CA ASN A 3 1.78 -15.68 7.40
C ASN A 3 0.90 -14.49 7.81
N PRO A 4 1.47 -13.38 8.32
CA PRO A 4 0.69 -12.20 8.72
C PRO A 4 0.09 -11.45 7.53
N VAL A 5 0.53 -11.76 6.30
CA VAL A 5 0.02 -11.11 5.09
C VAL A 5 -1.15 -11.93 4.52
N PRO A 6 -2.30 -11.29 4.23
CA PRO A 6 -3.39 -11.95 3.52
C PRO A 6 -2.89 -12.55 2.21
N GLN A 7 -3.06 -13.87 2.06
CA GLN A 7 -2.66 -14.61 0.86
C GLN A 7 -3.60 -14.33 -0.32
N ASN A 8 -4.84 -13.87 -0.06
CA ASN A 8 -5.79 -13.46 -1.09
C ASN A 8 -5.47 -12.04 -1.58
N ASP A 9 -5.18 -11.92 -2.87
CA ASP A 9 -4.88 -10.65 -3.54
C ASP A 9 -6.02 -9.62 -3.42
N THR A 10 -7.28 -10.05 -3.50
CA THR A 10 -8.44 -9.16 -3.32
C THR A 10 -8.49 -8.61 -1.90
N THR A 11 -8.29 -9.46 -0.89
CA THR A 11 -8.23 -9.03 0.51
C THR A 11 -7.07 -8.06 0.74
N ARG A 12 -5.91 -8.33 0.14
CA ARG A 12 -4.74 -7.48 0.25
C ARG A 12 -4.96 -6.11 -0.40
N LEU A 13 -5.60 -6.06 -1.56
CA LEU A 13 -6.01 -4.81 -2.22
C LEU A 13 -6.97 -3.99 -1.35
N VAL A 14 -7.99 -4.64 -0.78
CA VAL A 14 -8.97 -3.97 0.09
C VAL A 14 -8.30 -3.39 1.33
N VAL A 15 -7.35 -4.11 1.96
CA VAL A 15 -6.60 -3.60 3.12
C VAL A 15 -5.78 -2.36 2.76
N TYR A 16 -5.06 -2.39 1.63
CA TYR A 16 -4.30 -1.23 1.19
C TYR A 16 -5.19 -0.03 0.84
N ALA A 17 -6.34 -0.28 0.19
CA ALA A 17 -7.30 0.78 -0.12
C ALA A 17 -7.90 1.40 1.16
N ALA A 18 -8.28 0.59 2.13
CA ALA A 18 -8.82 1.06 3.41
C ALA A 18 -7.79 1.89 4.21
N MET A 19 -6.53 1.46 4.24
CA MET A 19 -5.44 2.24 4.84
C MET A 19 -5.27 3.59 4.15
N PHE A 20 -5.23 3.62 2.82
CA PHE A 20 -5.09 4.86 2.07
C PHE A 20 -6.25 5.83 2.33
N ILE A 21 -7.49 5.35 2.28
CA ILE A 21 -8.69 6.17 2.51
C ILE A 21 -8.68 6.76 3.93
N THR A 22 -8.31 5.97 4.93
CA THR A 22 -8.25 6.43 6.34
C THR A 22 -7.29 7.60 6.49
N VAL A 23 -6.10 7.46 5.91
CA VAL A 23 -5.03 8.45 5.96
C VAL A 23 -5.41 9.72 5.18
N PHE A 24 -6.00 9.54 3.98
CA PHE A 24 -6.49 10.63 3.16
C PHE A 24 -7.59 11.43 3.87
N ALA A 25 -8.61 10.75 4.39
CA ALA A 25 -9.72 11.37 5.11
C ALA A 25 -9.22 12.12 6.37
N GLY A 26 -8.26 11.54 7.11
CA GLY A 26 -7.61 12.22 8.23
C GLY A 26 -6.95 13.52 7.80
N THR A 27 -6.21 13.52 6.69
CA THR A 27 -5.56 14.74 6.17
C THR A 27 -6.58 15.81 5.79
N VAL A 28 -7.63 15.40 5.07
CA VAL A 28 -8.73 16.32 4.69
C VAL A 28 -9.38 16.91 5.93
N ALA A 29 -9.59 16.11 6.99
CA ALA A 29 -10.14 16.60 8.25
C ALA A 29 -9.20 17.62 8.94
N LEU A 30 -7.89 17.40 8.93
CA LEU A 30 -6.91 18.35 9.46
C LEU A 30 -6.93 19.68 8.68
N VAL A 31 -6.99 19.62 7.35
CA VAL A 31 -7.08 20.80 6.48
C VAL A 31 -8.39 21.55 6.72
N ALA A 32 -9.52 20.84 6.74
CA ALA A 32 -10.84 21.43 6.99
C ALA A 32 -10.94 22.06 8.39
N SER A 33 -10.24 21.51 9.37
CA SER A 33 -10.17 22.06 10.74
C SER A 33 -9.22 23.26 10.86
N GLY A 34 -8.57 23.69 9.77
CA GLY A 34 -7.58 24.77 9.79
C GLY A 34 -6.28 24.43 10.54
N LYS A 35 -6.07 23.13 10.85
CA LYS A 35 -4.89 22.65 11.56
C LYS A 35 -3.72 22.31 10.62
N MET A 36 -3.97 22.35 9.31
CA MET A 36 -2.98 22.08 8.29
C MET A 36 -3.31 22.93 7.06
N ASP A 37 -2.28 23.51 6.44
CA ASP A 37 -2.43 24.18 5.14
C ASP A 37 -2.72 23.16 4.02
N ALA A 38 -3.53 23.54 3.04
CA ALA A 38 -3.95 22.64 1.97
C ALA A 38 -2.78 22.18 1.08
N ALA A 39 -1.79 23.04 0.82
CA ALA A 39 -0.61 22.65 0.04
C ALA A 39 0.23 21.63 0.82
N ASN A 40 0.38 21.84 2.13
CA ASN A 40 1.09 20.92 3.01
C ASN A 40 0.35 19.58 3.13
N GLY A 41 -0.98 19.62 3.25
CA GLY A 41 -1.83 18.42 3.26
C GLY A 41 -1.74 17.62 1.96
N LEU A 42 -1.78 18.30 0.81
CA LEU A 42 -1.64 17.66 -0.50
C LEU A 42 -0.26 17.02 -0.68
N GLN A 43 0.82 17.69 -0.25
CA GLN A 43 2.17 17.14 -0.29
C GLN A 43 2.29 15.87 0.58
N TRP A 44 1.64 15.84 1.74
CA TRP A 44 1.64 14.68 2.61
C TRP A 44 0.89 13.48 1.99
N VAL A 45 -0.29 13.72 1.40
CA VAL A 45 -1.03 12.69 0.66
C VAL A 45 -0.23 12.13 -0.50
N ILE A 46 0.43 12.99 -1.30
CA ILE A 46 1.28 12.57 -2.42
C ILE A 46 2.46 11.75 -1.92
N SER A 47 3.08 12.15 -0.80
CA SER A 47 4.20 11.40 -0.21
C SER A 47 3.77 10.00 0.23
N ILE A 48 2.56 9.86 0.79
CA ILE A 48 2.02 8.55 1.20
C ILE A 48 1.59 7.73 -0.02
N ALA A 49 0.97 8.34 -1.02
CA ALA A 49 0.67 7.69 -2.28
C ALA A 49 1.96 7.19 -2.96
N GLY A 50 3.03 7.98 -2.90
CA GLY A 50 4.37 7.61 -3.37
C GLY A 50 5.02 6.49 -2.55
N LEU A 51 4.79 6.43 -1.24
CA LEU A 51 5.24 5.33 -0.37
C LEU A 51 4.49 4.02 -0.65
N VAL A 52 3.17 4.10 -0.88
CA VAL A 52 2.36 2.94 -1.31
C VAL A 52 2.77 2.51 -2.72
N GLY A 53 3.06 3.48 -3.60
CA GLY A 53 3.50 3.26 -4.97
C GLY A 53 4.91 2.70 -5.10
N SER A 54 5.87 3.10 -4.25
CA SER A 54 7.22 2.53 -4.20
C SER A 54 7.23 1.12 -3.59
N GLY A 55 6.16 0.74 -2.90
CA GLY A 55 5.86 -0.65 -2.56
C GLY A 55 5.48 -1.52 -3.76
N LEU A 56 4.99 -0.95 -4.88
CA LEU A 56 4.55 -1.72 -6.05
C LEU A 56 5.71 -2.42 -6.80
N PRO A 57 6.87 -1.79 -7.07
CA PRO A 57 8.04 -2.48 -7.59
C PRO A 57 8.51 -3.62 -6.67
N GLY A 58 8.49 -3.42 -5.35
CA GLY A 58 8.82 -4.44 -4.36
C GLY A 58 7.79 -5.58 -4.32
N LEU A 59 6.50 -5.25 -4.49
CA LEU A 59 5.41 -6.23 -4.62
C LEU A 59 5.56 -7.04 -5.91
N LYS A 60 5.94 -6.39 -7.02
CA LYS A 60 6.17 -7.02 -8.31
C LYS A 60 7.40 -7.93 -8.28
N LEU A 61 8.50 -7.48 -7.66
CA LEU A 61 9.71 -8.28 -7.44
C LEU A 61 9.41 -9.49 -6.51
N ALA A 62 8.64 -9.28 -5.44
CA ALA A 62 8.22 -10.36 -4.54
C ALA A 62 7.17 -11.31 -5.14
N GLN A 63 6.48 -10.88 -6.20
CA GLN A 63 5.63 -11.73 -7.04
C GLN A 63 6.46 -12.49 -8.07
N ASP A 64 7.43 -11.85 -8.70
CA ASP A 64 8.33 -12.46 -9.70
C ASP A 64 9.18 -13.57 -9.08
N ILE A 65 9.76 -13.32 -7.90
CA ILE A 65 10.51 -14.32 -7.11
C ILE A 65 9.63 -15.52 -6.72
N ARG A 66 8.33 -15.32 -6.48
CA ARG A 66 7.38 -16.40 -6.15
C ARG A 66 6.83 -17.12 -7.39
N GLY A 67 6.62 -16.40 -8.48
CA GLY A 67 6.18 -16.95 -9.76
C GLY A 67 7.25 -17.83 -10.41
N ASN A 68 8.53 -17.53 -10.16
CA ASN A 68 9.66 -18.30 -10.67
C ASN A 68 10.08 -19.48 -9.74
N GLY A 69 9.34 -19.75 -8.67
CA GLY A 69 9.73 -20.70 -7.62
C GLY A 69 9.05 -22.08 -7.65
N SER A 70 8.32 -22.45 -8.71
CA SER A 70 7.52 -23.68 -8.73
C SER A 70 7.72 -24.57 -9.97
N ASP A 71 8.92 -24.61 -10.55
CA ASP A 71 9.30 -25.63 -11.55
C ASP A 71 10.75 -26.10 -11.34
N GLY A 72 11.04 -26.54 -10.11
CA GLY A 72 12.31 -27.17 -9.73
C GLY A 72 12.12 -28.65 -9.39
N SER A 73 12.11 -29.48 -10.42
CA SER A 73 12.58 -30.88 -10.44
C SER A 73 12.14 -31.82 -9.30
N ALA A 74 11.03 -32.53 -9.52
CA ALA A 74 10.89 -33.90 -9.06
C ALA A 74 10.92 -34.82 -10.29
N GLU A 75 11.87 -35.75 -10.27
CA GLU A 75 12.10 -36.89 -11.20
C GLU A 75 12.84 -36.60 -12.52
#